data_AF-A0A3M1VSJ2-F1
#
_entry.id   AF-A0A3M1VSJ2-F1
#
_cell.length_a   1.000
_cell.length_b   1.000
_cell.length_c   1.000
_cell.angle_alpha   90.00
_cell.angle_beta   90.00
_cell.angle_gamma   90.00
#
_symmetry.space_group_name_H-M   'P 1'
#
loop_
_entity.id
_entity.type
_entity.pdbx_description
1 polymer ?
#
loop_
_entity_poly.entity_id
_entity_poly.type
_entity_poly.pdbx_seq_one_letter_code
_entity_poly.pdbx_strand_id
1 'polypeptide(L)'
;MSTACTVQFFCVTCGDGREMSAEEREDGLLDLVCGACGEHYSNIPREAVERFEAASSSPSEEAEPSGGGDEAATPRALRQKIEGETSEGTDQPAEEAPPEPRPRHAVEKARRIAERHRLPFLLALQVAEGRLSLAQAQAKARNAAAGSSAAPRAGFDRRAAWLAVAASGLALLLLLLTPRRAGEETAPGEEAPPPAAAAAPRERPAPRPPARPLPPKALVELQRTAGGELAGITAPTPEAVLETFCRRASYRCLEPVGIGPTLPMRSRTRLGLYISRRADPPFRAIRIVYRPEEHGWRAGDGKSPIPSVPAPDYPDGVVIHPVRGGS
;
A
#
# COMPACT_ATOMS: atom_id res chain seq x y z
N MET A 1 19.01 -20.74 -19.75
CA MET A 1 18.75 -21.80 -18.76
C MET A 1 18.39 -21.06 -17.48
N SER A 2 17.11 -20.98 -17.11
CA SER A 2 16.69 -20.28 -15.89
C SER A 2 17.01 -21.15 -14.68
N THR A 3 17.82 -20.65 -13.76
CA THR A 3 18.14 -21.32 -12.50
C THR A 3 17.04 -20.95 -11.51
N ALA A 4 16.18 -21.90 -11.15
CA ALA A 4 15.18 -21.68 -10.12
C ALA A 4 15.86 -21.78 -8.74
N CYS A 5 15.83 -20.69 -7.98
CA CYS A 5 16.32 -20.66 -6.60
C CYS A 5 15.14 -20.44 -5.65
N THR A 6 15.15 -21.13 -4.51
CA THR A 6 14.15 -20.93 -3.46
C THR A 6 14.74 -20.00 -2.41
N VAL A 7 14.06 -18.89 -2.12
CA VAL A 7 14.53 -17.93 -1.12
C VAL A 7 13.48 -17.75 -0.02
N GLN A 8 13.92 -17.72 1.23
CA GLN A 8 13.05 -17.46 2.37
C GLN A 8 12.82 -15.96 2.53
N PHE A 9 11.65 -15.49 2.08
CA PHE A 9 11.18 -14.12 2.26
C PHE A 9 9.80 -14.10 2.89
N PHE A 10 9.55 -13.06 3.68
CA PHE A 10 8.22 -12.79 4.20
C PHE A 10 7.39 -12.09 3.12
N CYS A 11 6.33 -12.75 2.66
CA CYS A 11 5.39 -12.10 1.77
C CYS A 11 4.57 -11.06 2.55
N VAL A 12 4.80 -9.78 2.25
CA VAL A 12 4.12 -8.64 2.88
C VAL A 12 2.60 -8.71 2.77
N THR A 13 2.10 -9.42 1.75
CA THR A 13 0.67 -9.56 1.46
C THR A 13 -0.05 -10.56 2.36
N CYS A 14 0.59 -11.68 2.71
CA CYS A 14 -0.02 -12.73 3.53
C CYS A 14 0.57 -12.83 4.94
N GLY A 15 1.70 -12.18 5.24
CA GLY A 15 2.34 -12.20 6.57
C GLY A 15 2.98 -13.55 6.94
N ASP A 16 2.74 -14.59 6.14
CA ASP A 16 3.36 -15.90 6.28
C ASP A 16 4.83 -15.86 5.79
N GLY A 17 5.76 -16.24 6.68
CA GLY A 17 7.18 -16.43 6.37
C GLY A 17 7.46 -17.72 5.62
N ARG A 18 6.78 -17.95 4.49
CA ARG A 18 6.97 -19.14 3.66
C ARG A 18 7.79 -18.81 2.43
N GLU A 19 8.46 -19.86 1.93
CA GLU A 19 9.33 -19.86 0.75
C GLU A 19 8.69 -19.16 -0.46
N MET A 20 9.45 -18.25 -1.08
CA MET A 20 9.10 -17.64 -2.35
C MET A 20 9.93 -18.29 -3.46
N SER A 21 9.30 -18.57 -4.60
CA SER A 21 10.02 -19.03 -5.79
C SER A 21 10.66 -17.84 -6.48
N ALA A 22 11.97 -17.89 -6.72
CA ALA A 22 12.70 -16.86 -7.46
C ALA A 22 13.04 -17.36 -8.87
N GLU A 23 12.74 -16.53 -9.86
CA GLU A 23 13.19 -16.71 -11.23
C GLU A 23 14.14 -15.55 -11.60
N GLU A 24 15.35 -15.91 -12.03
CA GLU A 24 16.34 -14.94 -12.50
C GLU A 24 16.14 -14.63 -13.98
N ARG A 25 16.06 -13.34 -14.29
CA ARG A 25 15.98 -12.81 -15.65
C ARG A 25 17.39 -12.60 -16.23
N GLU A 26 17.47 -12.53 -17.55
CA GLU A 26 18.73 -12.28 -18.27
C GLU A 26 19.40 -10.94 -17.94
N ASP A 27 18.66 -9.99 -17.36
CA ASP A 27 19.14 -8.68 -16.91
C ASP A 27 19.70 -8.69 -15.46
N GLY A 28 19.75 -9.87 -14.81
CA GLY A 28 20.25 -10.03 -13.43
C GLY A 28 19.25 -9.58 -12.35
N LEU A 29 18.00 -9.32 -12.74
CA LEU A 29 16.90 -9.05 -11.80
C LEU A 29 16.15 -10.33 -11.47
N LEU A 30 15.62 -10.39 -10.25
CA LEU A 30 14.81 -11.50 -9.77
C LEU A 30 13.33 -11.13 -9.79
N ASP A 31 12.54 -12.07 -10.29
CA ASP A 31 11.09 -12.11 -10.16
C ASP A 31 10.73 -13.14 -9.06
N LEU A 32 10.14 -12.68 -7.97
CA LEU A 32 9.74 -13.51 -6.83
C LEU A 32 8.23 -13.74 -6.84
N VAL A 33 7.80 -14.99 -6.70
CA VAL A 33 6.38 -15.34 -6.59
C VAL A 33 6.10 -16.00 -5.24
N CYS A 34 5.13 -15.45 -4.52
CA CYS A 34 4.69 -16.05 -3.28
C CYS A 34 3.85 -17.31 -3.56
N GLY A 35 4.32 -18.48 -3.12
CA GLY A 35 3.59 -19.74 -3.31
C GLY A 35 2.22 -19.80 -2.62
N ALA A 36 1.98 -18.98 -1.59
CA ALA A 36 0.73 -18.99 -0.83
C ALA A 36 -0.39 -18.13 -1.45
N CYS A 37 -0.05 -16.92 -1.91
CA CYS A 37 -1.04 -15.96 -2.43
C CYS A 37 -0.88 -15.62 -3.92
N GLY A 38 0.16 -16.12 -4.58
CA GLY A 38 0.46 -15.85 -5.99
C GLY A 38 0.93 -14.42 -6.26
N GLU A 39 1.26 -13.66 -5.22
CA GLU A 39 1.75 -12.28 -5.38
C GLU A 39 3.12 -12.27 -6.06
N HIS A 40 3.28 -11.42 -7.07
CA HIS A 40 4.47 -11.31 -7.89
C HIS A 40 5.24 -10.04 -7.54
N TYR A 41 6.53 -10.17 -7.23
CA TYR A 41 7.44 -9.07 -6.96
C TYR A 41 8.53 -9.10 -8.01
N SER A 42 8.57 -8.08 -8.87
CA SER A 42 9.50 -8.02 -10.00
C SER A 42 10.55 -6.93 -9.83
N ASN A 43 11.65 -7.05 -10.58
CA ASN A 43 12.77 -6.10 -10.59
C ASN A 43 13.54 -6.02 -9.26
N ILE A 44 13.70 -7.16 -8.58
CA ILE A 44 14.48 -7.20 -7.34
C ILE A 44 15.96 -7.43 -7.69
N PRO A 45 16.89 -6.56 -7.30
CA PRO A 45 18.31 -6.78 -7.55
C PRO A 45 18.79 -8.02 -6.80
N ARG A 46 19.50 -8.92 -7.49
CA ARG A 46 20.08 -10.12 -6.87
C ARG A 46 20.92 -9.82 -5.63
N GLU A 47 21.72 -8.75 -5.67
CA GLU A 47 22.52 -8.30 -4.53
C GLU A 47 21.69 -7.96 -3.29
N ALA A 48 20.45 -7.48 -3.47
CA ALA A 48 19.57 -7.16 -2.35
C ALA A 48 19.09 -8.43 -1.64
N VAL A 49 18.90 -9.51 -2.40
CA VAL A 49 18.54 -10.82 -1.87
C VAL A 49 19.71 -11.46 -1.13
N GLU A 50 20.90 -11.46 -1.73
CA GLU A 50 22.11 -12.02 -1.12
C GLU A 50 22.50 -11.30 0.18
N ARG A 51 22.35 -9.97 0.24
CA ARG A 51 22.57 -9.20 1.48
C ARG A 51 21.59 -9.60 2.59
N PHE A 52 20.34 -9.91 2.22
CA PHE A 52 19.31 -10.30 3.19
C PHE A 52 19.57 -11.71 3.73
N GLU A 53 19.91 -12.66 2.86
CA GLU A 53 20.29 -14.02 3.27
C GLU A 53 21.53 -14.02 4.17
N ALA A 54 22.56 -13.22 3.83
CA ALA A 54 23.76 -13.05 4.64
C ALA A 54 23.45 -12.44 6.02
N ALA A 55 22.54 -11.47 6.10
CA ALA A 55 22.10 -10.87 7.35
C ALA A 55 21.31 -11.88 8.22
N SER A 56 20.48 -12.73 7.60
CA SER A 56 19.71 -13.76 8.31
C SER A 56 20.54 -14.96 8.77
N SER A 57 21.73 -15.17 8.20
CA SER A 57 22.62 -16.30 8.49
C SER A 57 23.72 -15.94 9.50
N SER A 58 23.78 -14.70 9.99
CA SER A 58 24.77 -14.30 11.00
C SER A 58 24.34 -14.80 12.38
N PRO A 59 25.09 -15.70 13.04
CA PRO A 59 24.75 -16.14 14.38
C PRO A 59 24.95 -14.98 15.36
N SER A 60 23.90 -14.65 16.11
CA SER A 60 24.00 -13.80 17.29
C SER A 60 24.97 -14.46 18.27
N GLU A 61 26.19 -13.93 18.40
CA GLU A 61 27.08 -14.27 19.51
C GLU A 61 26.40 -13.88 20.82
N GLU A 62 25.94 -14.89 21.55
CA GLU A 62 25.54 -14.77 22.94
C GLU A 62 26.78 -14.39 23.77
N ALA A 63 26.79 -13.15 24.26
CA ALA A 63 27.77 -12.71 25.24
C ALA A 63 27.43 -13.32 26.62
N GLU A 64 28.18 -14.34 27.02
CA GLU A 64 28.17 -14.86 28.39
C GLU A 64 28.82 -13.85 29.37
N PRO A 65 28.27 -13.67 30.60
CA PRO A 65 28.93 -12.95 31.67
C PRO A 65 29.80 -13.90 32.52
N SER A 66 31.11 -13.63 32.59
CA SER A 66 32.07 -14.40 33.39
C SER A 66 32.63 -13.55 34.56
N GLY A 67 32.43 -14.06 35.78
CA GLY A 67 33.49 -14.11 36.80
C GLY A 67 33.68 -12.96 37.80
N GLY A 68 33.03 -13.09 38.97
CA GLY A 68 33.59 -13.15 40.34
C GLY A 68 34.73 -12.21 40.82
N GLY A 69 34.57 -11.69 42.05
CA GLY A 69 35.68 -11.19 42.88
C GLY A 69 35.24 -10.33 44.06
N ASP A 70 35.27 -10.92 45.26
CA ASP A 70 34.99 -10.32 46.57
C ASP A 70 36.05 -9.29 47.05
N GLU A 71 35.67 -8.62 48.14
CA GLU A 71 36.50 -7.98 49.18
C GLU A 71 36.70 -6.45 49.18
N ALA A 72 35.96 -5.85 50.13
CA ALA A 72 36.46 -4.93 51.16
C ALA A 72 37.10 -3.60 50.75
N ALA A 73 36.37 -2.51 51.00
CA ALA A 73 36.80 -1.46 51.94
C ALA A 73 35.71 -0.39 52.11
N THR A 74 35.11 -0.33 53.30
CA THR A 74 34.51 0.90 53.84
C THR A 74 35.64 1.72 54.48
N PRO A 75 35.57 3.06 54.49
CA PRO A 75 35.17 3.67 55.76
C PRO A 75 34.27 4.91 55.64
N ARG A 76 33.24 4.90 56.51
CA ARG A 76 32.78 5.95 57.42
C ARG A 76 32.75 7.44 56.98
N ALA A 77 31.54 7.96 57.20
CA ALA A 77 31.20 9.18 57.94
C ALA A 77 31.00 10.48 57.14
N LEU A 78 29.73 10.90 57.04
CA LEU A 78 29.27 12.03 57.84
C LEU A 78 27.74 12.01 58.00
N ARG A 79 27.34 12.38 59.21
CA ARG A 79 26.05 12.18 59.86
C ARG A 79 25.53 13.56 60.19
N GLN A 80 24.44 14.00 59.57
CA GLN A 80 23.59 15.13 59.99
C GLN A 80 22.20 14.78 59.47
N LYS A 81 21.29 14.24 60.30
CA LYS A 81 20.50 14.89 61.36
C LYS A 81 19.78 16.13 60.81
N ILE A 82 18.53 15.93 60.37
CA ILE A 82 17.36 16.74 60.72
C ILE A 82 16.15 15.77 60.61
N GLU A 83 15.59 15.43 61.77
CA GLU A 83 14.21 14.96 61.93
C GLU A 83 13.48 16.06 62.71
N GLY A 84 12.18 16.20 62.43
CA GLY A 84 11.23 17.17 63.01
C GLY A 84 10.82 18.18 61.94
N GLU A 85 9.56 18.38 61.56
CA GLU A 85 8.31 18.13 62.28
C GLU A 85 7.17 17.83 61.29
N THR A 86 6.21 17.07 61.79
CA THR A 86 4.93 16.72 61.18
C THR A 86 3.95 17.90 61.15
N SER A 87 3.09 17.83 60.13
CA SER A 87 1.70 18.27 60.07
C SER A 87 1.37 19.77 60.10
N GLU A 88 1.00 20.30 58.94
CA GLU A 88 -0.27 21.02 58.79
C GLU A 88 -0.80 20.81 57.37
N GLY A 89 -2.08 20.46 57.28
CA GLY A 89 -2.75 20.09 56.05
C GLY A 89 -2.96 21.26 55.11
N THR A 90 -2.88 20.98 53.82
CA THR A 90 -3.65 21.69 52.80
C THR A 90 -4.00 20.67 51.74
N ASP A 91 -5.27 20.26 51.73
CA ASP A 91 -5.90 19.54 50.64
C ASP A 91 -5.76 20.38 49.36
N GLN A 92 -4.73 20.09 48.57
CA GLN A 92 -4.72 20.46 47.17
C GLN A 92 -5.53 19.40 46.42
N PRO A 93 -6.62 19.76 45.71
CA PRO A 93 -7.24 18.84 44.80
C PRO A 93 -6.19 18.49 43.75
N ALA A 94 -5.91 17.20 43.61
CA ALA A 94 -5.11 16.66 42.53
C ALA A 94 -5.57 17.32 41.23
N GLU A 95 -4.66 18.05 40.58
CA GLU A 95 -4.86 18.62 39.26
C GLU A 95 -5.17 17.45 38.33
N GLU A 96 -6.47 17.25 38.11
CA GLU A 96 -7.05 16.19 37.32
C GLU A 96 -6.44 16.33 35.93
N ALA A 97 -5.58 15.38 35.54
CA ALA A 97 -4.96 15.34 34.23
C ALA A 97 -6.05 15.58 33.18
N PRO A 98 -5.83 16.51 32.22
CA PRO A 98 -6.88 16.91 31.29
C PRO A 98 -7.46 15.66 30.63
N PRO A 99 -8.78 15.49 30.63
CA PRO A 99 -9.41 14.25 30.20
C PRO A 99 -8.94 13.91 28.79
N GLU A 100 -8.42 12.70 28.60
CA GLU A 100 -7.95 12.24 27.30
C GLU A 100 -9.01 12.58 26.24
N PRO A 101 -8.64 13.32 25.19
CA PRO A 101 -9.60 13.80 24.23
C PRO A 101 -10.26 12.60 23.57
N ARG A 102 -11.57 12.42 23.82
CA ARG A 102 -12.36 11.37 23.18
C ARG A 102 -12.08 11.39 21.68
N PRO A 103 -11.81 10.23 21.03
CA PRO A 103 -11.23 10.19 19.67
C PRO A 103 -12.07 10.92 18.61
N ARG A 104 -13.39 11.01 18.80
CA ARG A 104 -14.28 11.81 17.93
C ARG A 104 -13.98 13.31 17.96
N HIS A 105 -13.64 13.83 19.14
CA HIS A 105 -13.30 15.24 19.29
C HIS A 105 -11.95 15.54 18.65
N ALA A 106 -11.00 14.59 18.69
CA ALA A 106 -9.70 14.73 18.05
C ALA A 106 -9.80 14.79 16.52
N VAL A 107 -10.59 13.90 15.89
CA VAL A 107 -10.79 13.90 14.43
C VAL A 107 -11.47 15.18 13.94
N GLU A 108 -12.55 15.60 14.60
CA GLU A 108 -13.26 16.82 14.20
C GLU A 108 -12.41 18.07 14.43
N LYS A 109 -11.64 18.12 15.53
CA LYS A 109 -10.66 19.19 15.79
C LYS A 109 -9.55 19.17 14.73
N ALA A 110 -9.03 17.99 14.36
CA ALA A 110 -8.03 17.83 13.32
C ALA A 110 -8.53 18.32 11.96
N ARG A 111 -9.78 17.99 11.60
CA ARG A 111 -10.41 18.48 10.36
C ARG A 111 -10.47 20.00 10.33
N ARG A 112 -10.93 20.63 11.41
CA ARG A 112 -10.97 22.10 11.54
C ARG A 112 -9.58 22.73 11.44
N ILE A 113 -8.58 22.12 12.06
CA ILE A 113 -7.18 22.59 11.99
C ILE A 113 -6.63 22.45 10.56
N ALA A 114 -6.86 21.30 9.91
CA ALA A 114 -6.41 21.03 8.55
C ALA A 114 -7.00 22.04 7.56
N GLU A 115 -8.31 22.29 7.63
CA GLU A 115 -9.00 23.25 6.77
C GLU A 115 -8.54 24.69 7.03
N ARG A 116 -8.47 25.11 8.30
CA ARG A 116 -8.10 26.48 8.68
C ARG A 116 -6.65 26.82 8.33
N HIS A 117 -5.73 25.89 8.55
CA HIS A 117 -4.30 26.14 8.40
C HIS A 117 -3.68 25.51 7.15
N ARG A 118 -4.50 24.91 6.27
CA ARG A 118 -4.07 24.19 5.07
C ARG A 118 -2.96 23.15 5.35
N LEU A 119 -3.10 22.45 6.47
CA LEU A 119 -2.16 21.41 6.88
C LEU A 119 -2.59 20.04 6.36
N PRO A 120 -1.64 19.14 6.02
CA PRO A 120 -1.94 17.73 5.80
C PRO A 120 -2.69 17.14 7.01
N PHE A 121 -3.72 16.32 6.74
CA PHE A 121 -4.62 15.84 7.78
C PHE A 121 -3.89 15.11 8.92
N LEU A 122 -2.85 14.32 8.62
CA LEU A 122 -2.06 13.63 9.66
C LEU A 122 -1.34 14.61 10.61
N LEU A 123 -0.76 15.68 10.08
CA LEU A 123 -0.12 16.71 10.90
C LEU A 123 -1.17 17.44 11.72
N ALA A 124 -2.34 17.72 11.15
CA ALA A 124 -3.45 18.32 11.88
C ALA A 124 -4.00 17.40 12.99
N LEU A 125 -3.98 16.08 12.78
CA LEU A 125 -4.36 15.07 13.78
C LEU A 125 -3.35 15.04 14.93
N GLN A 126 -2.05 15.05 14.64
CA GLN A 126 -1.01 15.15 15.67
C GLN A 126 -1.13 16.43 16.50
N VAL A 127 -1.51 17.57 15.88
CA VAL A 127 -1.80 18.82 16.61
C VAL A 127 -3.08 18.70 17.44
N ALA A 128 -4.12 18.07 16.91
CA ALA A 128 -5.38 17.88 17.63
C ALA A 128 -5.20 17.01 18.90
N GLU A 129 -4.38 15.97 18.80
CA GLU A 129 -3.95 15.06 19.87
C GLU A 129 -2.93 15.67 20.84
N GLY A 130 -2.43 16.89 20.57
CA GLY A 130 -1.44 17.55 21.42
C GLY A 130 -0.01 16.99 21.30
N ARG A 131 0.23 16.08 20.35
CA ARG A 131 1.57 15.51 20.08
C ARG A 131 2.52 16.48 19.39
N LEU A 132 1.96 17.51 18.75
CA LEU A 132 2.73 18.50 17.99
C LEU A 132 2.12 19.88 18.15
N SER A 133 2.96 20.93 18.24
CA SER A 133 2.46 22.31 18.19
C SER A 133 2.09 22.72 16.76
N LEU A 134 1.17 23.67 16.60
CA LEU A 134 0.77 24.18 15.29
C LEU A 134 1.97 24.74 14.50
N ALA A 135 2.91 25.43 15.18
CA ALA A 135 4.12 25.97 14.57
C ALA A 135 5.04 24.86 14.04
N GLN A 136 5.24 23.79 14.82
CA GLN A 136 6.00 22.62 14.37
C GLN A 136 5.32 21.93 13.18
N ALA A 137 3.99 21.84 13.17
CA ALA A 137 3.25 21.21 12.08
C ALA A 137 3.39 22.01 10.78
N GLN A 138 3.32 23.34 10.86
CA GLN A 138 3.56 24.22 9.73
C GLN A 138 5.01 24.18 9.23
N ALA A 139 5.99 24.03 10.13
CA ALA A 139 7.38 23.86 9.74
C ALA A 139 7.59 22.52 9.01
N LYS A 140 7.06 21.42 9.56
CA LYS A 140 7.09 20.09 8.91
C LYS A 140 6.41 20.11 7.54
N ALA A 141 5.23 20.72 7.43
CA ALA A 141 4.51 20.83 6.15
C ALA A 141 5.33 21.62 5.10
N ARG A 142 6.00 22.72 5.51
CA ARG A 142 6.89 23.49 4.63
C ARG A 142 8.11 22.68 4.20
N ASN A 143 8.72 21.93 5.12
CA ASN A 143 9.88 21.09 4.82
C ASN A 143 9.52 19.93 3.90
N ALA A 144 8.34 19.33 4.07
CA ALA A 144 7.83 18.28 3.19
C ALA A 144 7.60 18.79 1.76
N ALA A 145 7.01 19.98 1.63
CA ALA A 145 6.82 20.64 0.34
C ALA A 145 8.18 20.95 -0.32
N ALA A 146 9.15 21.43 0.45
CA ALA A 146 10.50 21.72 -0.05
C ALA A 146 11.26 20.44 -0.46
N GLY A 147 11.18 19.37 0.34
CA GLY A 147 11.83 18.08 0.04
C GLY A 147 11.26 17.39 -1.20
N SER A 148 9.97 17.57 -1.51
CA SER A 148 9.38 17.07 -2.75
C SER A 148 9.93 17.72 -4.02
N SER A 149 10.58 18.89 -3.90
CA SER A 149 11.24 19.59 -5.01
C SER A 149 12.72 19.21 -5.19
N ALA A 150 13.28 18.44 -4.26
CA ALA A 150 14.69 18.02 -4.21
C ALA A 150 14.90 16.54 -4.57
N ALA A 151 13.96 15.91 -5.28
CA ALA A 151 14.30 14.72 -6.06
C ALA A 151 15.36 15.13 -7.10
N PRO A 152 16.43 14.34 -7.33
CA PRO A 152 17.45 14.70 -8.30
C PRO A 152 16.77 14.82 -9.66
N ARG A 153 16.67 16.04 -10.17
CA ARG A 153 16.35 16.29 -11.57
C ARG A 153 17.46 15.64 -12.37
N ALA A 154 17.31 14.38 -12.74
CA ALA A 154 17.93 13.86 -13.94
C ALA A 154 17.52 14.83 -15.05
N GLY A 155 18.44 15.69 -15.46
CA GLY A 155 18.20 16.66 -16.50
C GLY A 155 17.77 15.91 -17.74
N PHE A 156 16.47 15.94 -18.03
CA PHE A 156 15.95 15.50 -19.31
C PHE A 156 16.45 16.53 -20.33
N ASP A 157 17.62 16.25 -20.88
CA ASP A 157 18.24 17.09 -21.88
C ASP A 157 17.36 17.00 -23.13
N ARG A 158 16.51 18.01 -23.36
CA ARG A 158 15.54 18.03 -24.48
C ARG A 158 16.21 17.72 -25.81
N ARG A 159 17.49 18.04 -25.95
CA ARG A 159 18.30 17.73 -27.14
C ARG A 159 18.50 16.22 -27.32
N ALA A 160 18.74 15.46 -26.25
CA ALA A 160 18.90 14.00 -26.32
C ALA A 160 17.58 13.31 -26.71
N ALA A 161 16.44 13.79 -26.20
CA ALA A 161 15.12 13.28 -26.57
C ALA A 161 14.79 13.54 -28.06
N TRP A 162 15.10 14.73 -28.57
CA TRP A 162 14.92 15.06 -30.00
C TRP A 162 15.82 14.23 -30.92
N LEU A 163 17.07 13.98 -30.51
CA LEU A 163 17.99 13.13 -31.28
C LEU A 163 17.53 11.67 -31.33
N ALA A 164 16.97 11.14 -30.23
CA ALA A 164 16.43 9.79 -30.22
C ALA A 164 15.23 9.64 -31.18
N VAL A 165 14.30 10.61 -31.17
CA VAL A 165 13.14 10.61 -32.09
C VAL A 165 13.58 10.74 -33.54
N ALA A 166 14.56 11.60 -33.83
CA ALA A 166 15.10 11.75 -35.18
C ALA A 166 15.80 10.47 -35.67
N ALA A 167 16.56 9.79 -34.81
CA ALA A 167 17.23 8.53 -35.13
C ALA A 167 16.21 7.40 -35.41
N SER A 168 15.15 7.30 -34.59
CA SER A 168 14.07 6.32 -34.82
C SER A 168 13.32 6.58 -36.13
N GLY A 169 13.05 7.85 -36.46
CA GLY A 169 12.41 8.22 -37.73
C GLY A 169 13.27 7.87 -38.95
N LEU A 170 14.59 8.11 -38.87
CA LEU A 170 15.54 7.78 -39.94
C LEU A 170 15.65 6.26 -40.14
N ALA A 171 15.70 5.48 -39.06
CA ALA A 171 15.75 4.02 -39.14
C ALA A 171 14.49 3.43 -39.80
N LEU A 172 13.30 3.96 -39.48
CA LEU A 172 12.05 3.53 -40.08
C LEU A 172 12.00 3.88 -41.58
N LEU A 173 12.47 5.08 -41.95
CA LEU A 173 12.56 5.51 -43.34
C LEU A 173 13.52 4.62 -44.16
N LEU A 174 14.67 4.25 -43.59
CA LEU A 174 15.61 3.33 -44.24
C LEU A 174 15.02 1.94 -44.45
N LEU A 175 14.26 1.41 -43.48
CA LEU A 175 13.54 0.15 -43.61
C LEU A 175 12.51 0.20 -44.75
N LEU A 176 11.78 1.30 -44.88
CA LEU A 176 10.79 1.50 -45.95
C LEU A 176 11.41 1.70 -47.34
N LEU A 177 12.66 2.17 -47.41
CA LEU A 177 13.40 2.38 -48.65
C LEU A 177 14.19 1.14 -49.11
N THR A 178 14.24 0.06 -48.33
CA THR A 178 14.85 -1.20 -48.80
C THR A 178 13.94 -1.85 -49.84
N PRO A 179 14.38 -2.02 -51.10
CA PRO A 179 13.57 -2.68 -52.11
C PRO A 179 13.42 -4.16 -51.73
N ARG A 180 12.18 -4.61 -51.50
CA ARG A 180 11.88 -6.04 -51.38
C ARG A 180 12.28 -6.71 -52.70
N ARG A 181 13.41 -7.41 -52.70
CA ARG A 181 13.72 -8.35 -53.77
C ARG A 181 12.70 -9.48 -53.74
N ALA A 182 11.76 -9.42 -54.68
CA ALA A 182 11.03 -10.59 -55.13
C ALA A 182 12.02 -11.55 -55.79
N GLY A 183 12.03 -12.80 -55.35
CA GLY A 183 12.74 -13.91 -55.95
C GLY A 183 11.72 -15.00 -56.31
N GLU A 184 11.68 -15.31 -57.60
CA GLU A 184 10.72 -16.09 -58.39
C GLU A 184 10.52 -17.58 -58.03
N GLU A 185 9.42 -18.10 -58.60
CA GLU A 185 8.84 -19.45 -58.65
C GLU A 185 9.65 -20.56 -59.35
N THR A 186 9.29 -21.84 -59.06
CA THR A 186 8.76 -22.88 -60.01
C THR A 186 8.65 -24.26 -59.29
N ALA A 187 7.48 -24.86 -59.01
CA ALA A 187 6.55 -25.73 -59.80
C ALA A 187 7.14 -27.12 -60.20
N PRO A 188 6.38 -28.22 -60.51
CA PRO A 188 4.93 -28.36 -60.81
C PRO A 188 4.20 -29.68 -60.36
N GLY A 189 2.90 -29.78 -60.66
CA GLY A 189 2.20 -31.04 -61.02
C GLY A 189 1.07 -31.51 -60.09
N GLU A 190 -0.19 -31.47 -60.55
CA GLU A 190 -1.06 -32.66 -60.77
C GLU A 190 -2.46 -32.26 -61.31
N GLU A 191 -3.04 -33.18 -62.06
CA GLU A 191 -4.17 -33.12 -63.01
C GLU A 191 -5.58 -32.76 -62.47
N ALA A 192 -6.43 -32.22 -63.37
CA ALA A 192 -7.90 -32.18 -63.29
C ALA A 192 -8.50 -33.36 -64.10
N PRO A 193 -9.73 -33.92 -63.84
CA PRO A 193 -11.06 -33.31 -64.14
C PRO A 193 -12.26 -33.87 -63.28
N PRO A 194 -13.58 -33.68 -63.57
CA PRO A 194 -14.39 -32.48 -63.89
C PRO A 194 -15.74 -32.43 -63.04
N PRO A 195 -16.92 -31.90 -63.47
CA PRO A 195 -17.71 -30.97 -62.64
C PRO A 195 -19.14 -31.44 -62.28
N ALA A 196 -19.67 -31.13 -61.08
CA ALA A 196 -21.13 -31.15 -60.86
C ALA A 196 -21.59 -30.53 -59.54
N ALA A 197 -22.79 -29.95 -59.64
CA ALA A 197 -23.80 -29.73 -58.59
C ALA A 197 -23.65 -28.49 -57.70
N ALA A 198 -24.55 -27.55 -58.02
CA ALA A 198 -24.99 -26.43 -57.20
C ALA A 198 -25.23 -26.82 -55.73
N ALA A 199 -24.66 -26.03 -54.83
CA ALA A 199 -25.08 -25.96 -53.43
C ALA A 199 -25.37 -24.49 -53.08
N ALA A 200 -26.56 -24.27 -52.55
CA ALA A 200 -27.16 -22.97 -52.26
C ALA A 200 -26.27 -22.06 -51.38
N PRO A 201 -26.43 -20.73 -51.46
CA PRO A 201 -25.80 -19.80 -50.52
C PRO A 201 -26.34 -20.08 -49.12
N ARG A 202 -25.48 -20.61 -48.23
CA ARG A 202 -25.75 -20.61 -46.80
C ARG A 202 -25.79 -19.17 -46.32
N GLU A 203 -26.99 -18.73 -46.00
CA GLU A 203 -27.31 -17.49 -45.32
C GLU A 203 -26.41 -17.34 -44.09
N ARG A 204 -25.48 -16.38 -44.14
CA ARG A 204 -24.66 -16.00 -42.98
C ARG A 204 -25.61 -15.49 -41.90
N PRO A 205 -25.64 -16.07 -40.69
CA PRO A 205 -26.38 -15.47 -39.59
C PRO A 205 -25.82 -14.07 -39.36
N ALA A 206 -26.72 -13.09 -39.33
CA ALA A 206 -26.42 -11.68 -39.19
C ALA A 206 -25.47 -11.41 -37.99
N PRO A 207 -24.59 -10.41 -38.08
CA PRO A 207 -23.77 -9.99 -36.95
C PRO A 207 -24.69 -9.66 -35.76
N ARG A 208 -24.46 -10.34 -34.63
CA ARG A 208 -25.12 -10.05 -33.37
C ARG A 208 -24.96 -8.55 -33.08
N PRO A 209 -26.04 -7.81 -32.75
CA PRO A 209 -25.91 -6.41 -32.37
C PRO A 209 -24.96 -6.31 -31.16
N PRO A 210 -24.15 -5.24 -31.05
CA PRO A 210 -23.24 -5.05 -29.93
C PRO A 210 -24.04 -5.16 -28.63
N ALA A 211 -23.53 -5.96 -27.69
CA ALA A 211 -24.11 -6.08 -26.36
C ALA A 211 -24.31 -4.67 -25.79
N ARG A 212 -25.55 -4.32 -25.42
CA ARG A 212 -25.82 -3.06 -24.73
C ARG A 212 -24.88 -2.98 -23.52
N PRO A 213 -24.22 -1.84 -23.27
CA PRO A 213 -23.46 -1.65 -22.05
C PRO A 213 -24.36 -1.98 -20.86
N LEU A 214 -23.92 -2.91 -20.00
CA LEU A 214 -24.64 -3.14 -18.75
C LEU A 214 -24.68 -1.81 -18.00
N PRO A 215 -25.84 -1.41 -17.47
CA PRO A 215 -25.93 -0.17 -16.68
C PRO A 215 -24.94 -0.25 -15.51
N PRO A 216 -24.25 0.85 -15.17
CA PRO A 216 -23.29 0.85 -14.07
C PRO A 216 -24.01 0.40 -12.80
N LYS A 217 -23.53 -0.69 -12.19
CA LYS A 217 -23.98 -1.12 -10.87
C LYS A 217 -23.62 -0.03 -9.86
N ALA A 218 -24.54 0.91 -9.63
CA ALA A 218 -24.43 1.92 -8.59
C ALA A 218 -24.67 1.34 -7.18
N LEU A 219 -24.82 0.02 -7.04
CA LEU A 219 -25.20 -0.61 -5.79
C LEU A 219 -23.96 -0.99 -4.98
N VAL A 220 -23.96 -0.62 -3.70
CA VAL A 220 -23.02 -1.18 -2.73
C VAL A 220 -23.42 -2.63 -2.46
N GLU A 221 -22.55 -3.57 -2.83
CA GLU A 221 -22.75 -4.99 -2.59
C GLU A 221 -22.04 -5.41 -1.30
N LEU A 222 -22.75 -6.15 -0.44
CA LEU A 222 -22.25 -6.63 0.85
C LEU A 222 -22.17 -8.15 0.85
N GLN A 223 -21.04 -8.68 1.29
CA GLN A 223 -20.82 -10.10 1.49
C GLN A 223 -20.53 -10.34 2.97
N ARG A 224 -21.18 -11.33 3.57
CA ARG A 224 -20.99 -11.71 4.98
C ARG A 224 -20.54 -13.16 5.08
N THR A 225 -19.76 -13.46 6.10
CA THR A 225 -19.42 -14.85 6.46
C THR A 225 -20.65 -15.57 6.98
N ALA A 226 -20.58 -16.90 7.10
CA ALA A 226 -21.63 -17.70 7.74
C ALA A 226 -21.91 -17.26 9.20
N GLY A 227 -20.87 -16.74 9.89
CA GLY A 227 -20.99 -16.15 11.23
C GLY A 227 -21.57 -14.72 11.25
N GLY A 228 -22.01 -14.19 10.10
CA GLY A 228 -22.59 -12.87 9.98
C GLY A 228 -21.56 -11.72 10.01
N GLU A 229 -20.27 -12.00 10.03
CA GLU A 229 -19.21 -10.99 9.95
C GLU A 229 -19.09 -10.43 8.55
N LEU A 230 -18.56 -9.21 8.42
CA LEU A 230 -18.42 -8.57 7.12
C LEU A 230 -17.21 -9.16 6.38
N ALA A 231 -17.46 -9.83 5.26
CA ALA A 231 -16.45 -10.57 4.49
C ALA A 231 -16.03 -9.85 3.20
N GLY A 232 -16.92 -9.04 2.65
CA GLY A 232 -16.63 -8.28 1.45
C GLY A 232 -17.56 -7.09 1.28
N ILE A 233 -17.04 -6.03 0.67
CA ILE A 233 -17.80 -4.84 0.26
C ILE A 233 -17.34 -4.45 -1.12
N THR A 234 -18.26 -4.29 -2.07
CA THR A 234 -18.00 -3.67 -3.37
C THR A 234 -18.80 -2.37 -3.49
N ALA A 235 -18.17 -1.28 -3.90
CA ALA A 235 -18.83 0.01 -4.11
C ALA A 235 -18.19 0.82 -5.25
N PRO A 236 -18.89 1.82 -5.83
CA PRO A 236 -18.36 2.63 -6.93
C PRO A 236 -17.10 3.45 -6.58
N THR A 237 -16.93 3.83 -5.32
CA THR A 237 -15.82 4.66 -4.83
C THR A 237 -15.17 4.04 -3.58
N PRO A 238 -13.87 4.27 -3.34
CA PRO A 238 -13.19 3.72 -2.16
C PRO A 238 -13.74 4.33 -0.86
N GLU A 239 -14.21 5.57 -0.88
CA GLU A 239 -14.84 6.23 0.27
C GLU A 239 -16.12 5.49 0.68
N ALA A 240 -16.97 5.12 -0.28
CA ALA A 240 -18.19 4.38 -0.02
C ALA A 240 -17.91 2.98 0.56
N VAL A 241 -16.80 2.35 0.16
CA VAL A 241 -16.33 1.09 0.77
C VAL A 241 -16.00 1.31 2.25
N LEU A 242 -15.18 2.33 2.55
CA LEU A 242 -14.75 2.63 3.92
C LEU A 242 -15.92 3.03 4.83
N GLU A 243 -16.80 3.92 4.38
CA GLU A 243 -18.00 4.33 5.13
C GLU A 243 -18.88 3.13 5.45
N THR A 244 -19.08 2.26 4.45
CA THR A 244 -19.89 1.05 4.61
C THR A 244 -19.24 0.07 5.56
N PHE A 245 -17.92 -0.11 5.49
CA PHE A 245 -17.17 -0.93 6.44
C PHE A 245 -17.35 -0.42 7.87
N CYS A 246 -17.10 0.86 8.12
CA CYS A 246 -17.22 1.46 9.45
C CYS A 246 -18.65 1.37 10.01
N ARG A 247 -19.65 1.55 9.16
CA ARG A 247 -21.08 1.49 9.54
C ARG A 247 -21.58 0.07 9.79
N ARG A 248 -21.13 -0.92 9.01
CA ARG A 248 -21.68 -2.30 9.03
C ARG A 248 -20.87 -3.29 9.83
N ALA A 249 -19.63 -2.95 10.21
CA ALA A 249 -18.83 -3.73 11.15
C ALA A 249 -19.28 -3.46 12.61
N SER A 250 -20.58 -3.62 12.87
CA SER A 250 -21.37 -3.14 14.01
C SER A 250 -20.77 -3.36 15.41
N TYR A 251 -19.83 -4.28 15.54
CA TYR A 251 -19.18 -4.62 16.82
C TYR A 251 -17.91 -3.81 17.10
N ARG A 252 -17.47 -2.90 16.21
CA ARG A 252 -16.12 -2.32 16.28
C ARG A 252 -16.04 -0.82 16.62
N CYS A 253 -17.14 -0.09 16.78
CA CYS A 253 -17.11 1.37 17.07
C CYS A 253 -16.08 2.12 16.18
N LEU A 254 -16.22 1.95 14.87
CA LEU A 254 -15.26 2.44 13.89
C LEU A 254 -15.61 3.84 13.41
N GLU A 255 -14.60 4.68 13.24
CA GLU A 255 -14.73 6.03 12.71
C GLU A 255 -13.90 6.19 11.44
N PRO A 256 -14.51 6.48 10.28
CA PRO A 256 -13.76 6.64 9.04
C PRO A 256 -12.89 7.90 9.12
N VAL A 257 -11.64 7.79 8.68
CA VAL A 257 -10.69 8.91 8.65
C VAL A 257 -10.44 9.38 7.23
N GLY A 258 -10.02 8.48 6.34
CA GLY A 258 -9.68 8.88 4.98
C GLY A 258 -9.20 7.75 4.08
N ILE A 259 -9.01 8.08 2.80
CA ILE A 259 -8.41 7.19 1.80
C ILE A 259 -6.97 7.63 1.58
N GLY A 260 -6.04 6.74 1.92
CA GLY A 260 -4.61 6.91 1.67
C GLY A 260 -4.09 5.99 0.55
N PRO A 261 -2.90 6.27 0.01
CA PRO A 261 -2.22 5.36 -0.90
C PRO A 261 -1.68 4.12 -0.16
N THR A 262 -1.38 3.05 -0.88
CA THR A 262 -0.52 1.99 -0.32
C THR A 262 0.94 2.42 -0.33
N LEU A 263 1.77 1.78 0.51
CA LEU A 263 3.23 1.86 0.44
C LEU A 263 3.77 0.45 0.17
N PRO A 264 4.42 0.20 -0.98
CA PRO A 264 4.64 1.11 -2.11
C PRO A 264 3.33 1.53 -2.81
N MET A 265 3.35 2.69 -3.48
CA MET A 265 2.17 3.23 -4.18
C MET A 265 1.73 2.32 -5.32
N ARG A 266 0.49 1.84 -5.26
CA ARG A 266 -0.13 1.03 -6.33
C ARG A 266 -1.37 1.73 -6.88
N SER A 267 -1.46 1.87 -8.20
CA SER A 267 -2.53 2.63 -8.85
C SER A 267 -3.94 2.10 -8.55
N ARG A 268 -4.09 0.77 -8.41
CA ARG A 268 -5.36 0.07 -8.16
C ARG A 268 -5.61 -0.28 -6.70
N THR A 269 -4.75 0.12 -5.77
CA THR A 269 -4.92 -0.20 -4.35
C THR A 269 -4.91 1.07 -3.52
N ARG A 270 -5.80 1.13 -2.54
CA ARG A 270 -5.90 2.20 -1.56
C ARG A 270 -6.03 1.60 -0.17
N LEU A 271 -5.71 2.40 0.83
CA LEU A 271 -5.95 2.09 2.22
C LEU A 271 -7.10 2.94 2.73
N GLY A 272 -8.15 2.27 3.20
CA GLY A 272 -9.22 2.90 3.95
C GLY A 272 -8.80 3.02 5.41
N LEU A 273 -8.48 4.23 5.85
CA LEU A 273 -8.00 4.54 7.19
C LEU A 273 -9.15 4.84 8.12
N TYR A 274 -9.11 4.27 9.32
CA TYR A 274 -10.16 4.45 10.32
C TYR A 274 -9.60 4.35 11.74
N ILE A 275 -10.35 4.88 12.69
CA ILE A 275 -10.05 4.74 14.12
C ILE A 275 -10.95 3.66 14.71
N SER A 276 -10.34 2.73 15.43
CA SER A 276 -11.00 1.70 16.23
C SER A 276 -10.76 1.99 17.71
N ARG A 277 -11.83 2.23 18.46
CA ARG A 277 -11.73 2.46 19.92
C ARG A 277 -11.36 1.22 20.73
N ARG A 278 -11.41 0.04 20.10
CA ARG A 278 -11.15 -1.26 20.75
C ARG A 278 -9.81 -1.87 20.33
N ALA A 279 -9.09 -1.24 19.41
CA ALA A 279 -7.80 -1.75 18.93
C ALA A 279 -6.67 -0.91 19.51
N ASP A 280 -5.54 -1.55 19.76
CA ASP A 280 -4.26 -0.91 20.06
C ASP A 280 -3.23 -1.39 19.02
N PRO A 281 -2.66 -0.50 18.17
CA PRO A 281 -2.95 0.92 18.08
C PRO A 281 -4.37 1.21 17.55
N PRO A 282 -4.98 2.36 17.94
CA PRO A 282 -6.35 2.70 17.56
C PRO A 282 -6.47 3.06 16.08
N PHE A 283 -5.39 3.51 15.45
CA PHE A 283 -5.38 3.88 14.04
C PHE A 283 -5.10 2.67 13.16
N ARG A 284 -6.08 2.32 12.31
CA ARG A 284 -6.13 1.06 11.57
C ARG A 284 -6.43 1.33 10.09
N ALA A 285 -6.13 0.35 9.26
CA ALA A 285 -6.39 0.39 7.83
C ALA A 285 -7.05 -0.89 7.33
N ILE A 286 -7.89 -0.75 6.32
CA ILE A 286 -8.34 -1.85 5.44
C ILE A 286 -7.80 -1.66 4.04
N ARG A 287 -7.53 -2.76 3.33
CA ARG A 287 -7.14 -2.72 1.94
C ARG A 287 -8.37 -2.62 1.03
N ILE A 288 -8.34 -1.68 0.10
CA ILE A 288 -9.38 -1.45 -0.90
C ILE A 288 -8.74 -1.57 -2.28
N VAL A 289 -9.26 -2.45 -3.12
CA VAL A 289 -8.69 -2.78 -4.44
C VAL A 289 -9.71 -2.45 -5.52
N TYR A 290 -9.29 -1.74 -6.55
CA TYR A 290 -10.10 -1.51 -7.74
C TYR A 290 -10.17 -2.80 -8.57
N ARG A 291 -11.40 -3.26 -8.84
CA ARG A 291 -11.71 -4.43 -9.66
C ARG A 291 -12.36 -3.96 -10.96
N PRO A 292 -11.65 -4.03 -12.10
CA PRO A 292 -12.18 -3.58 -13.37
C PRO A 292 -13.37 -4.43 -13.84
N GLU A 293 -13.42 -5.73 -13.51
CA GLU A 293 -14.54 -6.59 -13.88
C GLU A 293 -15.85 -6.10 -13.22
N GLU A 294 -15.76 -5.70 -11.94
CA GLU A 294 -16.89 -5.21 -11.15
C GLU A 294 -17.17 -3.72 -11.35
N HIS A 295 -16.32 -3.02 -12.12
CA HIS A 295 -16.36 -1.56 -12.32
C HIS A 295 -16.43 -0.79 -10.98
N GLY A 296 -15.69 -1.26 -9.99
CA GLY A 296 -15.80 -0.76 -8.62
C GLY A 296 -14.61 -1.09 -7.73
N TRP A 297 -14.69 -0.58 -6.51
CA TRP A 297 -13.72 -0.79 -5.44
C TRP A 297 -14.22 -1.87 -4.49
N ARG A 298 -13.32 -2.77 -4.11
CA ARG A 298 -13.64 -3.91 -3.26
C ARG A 298 -12.72 -3.97 -2.04
N ALA A 299 -13.28 -4.23 -0.87
CA ALA A 299 -12.54 -4.66 0.31
C ALA A 299 -12.94 -6.10 0.69
N GLY A 300 -11.96 -6.89 1.15
CA GLY A 300 -12.17 -8.29 1.52
C GLY A 300 -12.17 -9.26 0.33
N ASP A 301 -12.20 -10.55 0.66
CA ASP A 301 -12.23 -11.67 -0.30
C ASP A 301 -13.64 -12.26 -0.46
N GLY A 302 -14.60 -11.84 0.38
CA GLY A 302 -15.98 -12.35 0.39
C GLY A 302 -16.16 -13.65 1.16
N LYS A 303 -15.08 -14.24 1.67
CA LYS A 303 -15.06 -15.54 2.34
C LYS A 303 -14.69 -15.40 3.82
N SER A 304 -13.72 -14.54 4.08
CA SER A 304 -13.13 -14.31 5.39
C SER A 304 -13.48 -12.90 5.86
N PRO A 305 -13.49 -12.64 7.18
CA PRO A 305 -13.70 -11.29 7.71
C PRO A 305 -12.69 -10.32 7.10
N ILE A 306 -13.13 -9.12 6.74
CA ILE A 306 -12.26 -8.12 6.10
C ILE A 306 -11.04 -7.87 7.00
N PRO A 307 -9.82 -8.13 6.51
CA PRO A 307 -8.61 -8.00 7.32
C PRO A 307 -8.37 -6.54 7.66
N SER A 308 -7.98 -6.31 8.91
CA SER A 308 -7.62 -5.01 9.44
C SER A 308 -6.18 -5.04 9.89
N VAL A 309 -5.38 -4.09 9.43
CA VAL A 309 -3.98 -3.94 9.80
C VAL A 309 -3.77 -2.61 10.53
N PRO A 310 -2.67 -2.46 11.32
CA PRO A 310 -2.22 -1.15 11.75
C PRO A 310 -2.08 -0.21 10.55
N ALA A 311 -2.47 1.06 10.71
CA ALA A 311 -2.25 2.04 9.66
C ALA A 311 -0.74 2.27 9.49
N PRO A 312 -0.24 2.37 8.25
CA PRO A 312 1.18 2.63 8.03
C PRO A 312 1.54 4.05 8.46
N ASP A 313 2.78 4.22 8.89
CA ASP A 313 3.38 5.54 9.08
C ASP A 313 3.63 6.17 7.71
N TYR A 314 2.76 7.11 7.33
CA TYR A 314 2.95 7.81 6.08
C TYR A 314 4.08 8.83 6.20
N PRO A 315 5.00 8.88 5.21
CA PRO A 315 6.00 9.94 5.16
C PRO A 315 5.32 11.30 5.01
N ASP A 316 6.03 12.33 5.47
CA ASP A 316 5.56 13.71 5.36
C ASP A 316 5.25 14.07 3.89
N GLY A 317 4.11 14.71 3.66
CA GLY A 317 3.66 15.15 2.34
C GLY A 317 2.72 14.17 1.60
N VAL A 318 2.49 12.96 2.12
CA VAL A 318 1.46 12.08 1.55
C VAL A 318 0.06 12.67 1.75
N VAL A 319 -0.68 12.76 0.64
CA VAL A 319 -2.06 13.25 0.64
C VAL A 319 -3.01 12.13 1.02
N ILE A 320 -3.76 12.34 2.10
CA ILE A 320 -4.89 11.50 2.50
C ILE A 320 -6.16 12.28 2.20
N HIS A 321 -7.07 11.64 1.46
CA HIS A 321 -8.37 12.21 1.14
C HIS A 321 -9.32 11.97 2.31
N PRO A 322 -9.76 13.01 3.04
CA PRO A 322 -10.63 12.83 4.19
C PRO A 322 -11.99 12.29 3.74
N VAL A 323 -12.53 11.33 4.50
CA VAL A 323 -13.88 10.80 4.28
C VAL A 323 -14.81 11.44 5.30
N ARG A 324 -15.96 11.95 4.85
CA ARG A 324 -16.93 12.53 5.78
C ARG A 324 -17.54 11.40 6.62
N GLY A 325 -17.33 11.43 7.93
CA GLY A 325 -18.14 10.63 8.84
C GLY A 325 -19.59 11.04 8.66
N GLY A 326 -20.42 10.14 8.13
CA GLY A 326 -21.87 10.32 8.11
C GLY A 326 -22.33 10.48 9.55
N SER A 327 -22.79 11.70 9.87
CA SER A 327 -23.44 12.07 11.13
C SER A 327 -24.77 11.35 11.28
#